data_AF-A0A6A7ABS9-F1
#
_entry.id   AF-A0A6A7ABS9-F1
#
_cell.length_a   1.000
_cell.length_b   1.000
_cell.length_c   1.000
_cell.angle_alpha   90.00
_cell.angle_beta   90.00
_cell.angle_gamma   90.00
#
_symmetry.space_group_name_H-M   'P 1'
#
loop_
_entity.id
_entity.type
_entity.pdbx_description
1 polymer ?
#
loop_
_entity_poly.entity_id
_entity_poly.type
_entity_poly.pdbx_seq_one_letter_code
_entity_poly.pdbx_strand_id
1 'polypeptide(L)'
;MSSIDPEKTSQESRSSRSATSDVDQIDSIHDVDNPFATPGAQTPRTNPTGFSLPNTRPTSVAGVTGSTTSYQYFPRGEYFRSRRVEKGKIEQPWIGKKDPREKWVTIIPLVGLFIGFCITGILVWDGVRSVARHKYCEVLSDDFASWNSKVWTKEAELGGYGNGQFEETTNTDANVFVKDGILTIKPTLQDPKLLDHDQVYDIREKGCTGSKWTDCVAVTNTTNGTIINPVKSGRINTKLGASIRFGRVEVVAKLPAGDWLWPAIWMLPKDNVYGTWPRSGEIDIMESRGNNYTYTPGGSNIASSTLHFGPDSSNDGWWRNNVKRKALHTTYASGYNTFGVEWSEKYIFTYINSRLLQVMYTHFDEPFWTYGKFPLADSNGTRLQNPWQSTNSNTAPFDQDFYLVINVAVGSQNGWFQDGSHGKPWLDGSSTAKKDFWAAKDQWYPTWQNGGQMQVKSVKMWQQSGYNGCTA
;
A
#
# COMPACT_ATOMS: atom_id res chain seq x y z
N MET A 1 74.21 37.86 10.37
CA MET A 1 73.88 38.43 9.04
C MET A 1 72.49 37.90 8.70
N SER A 2 71.44 38.57 9.17
CA SER A 2 70.76 39.73 8.56
C SER A 2 69.45 39.19 7.93
N SER A 3 68.29 39.29 8.60
CA SER A 3 67.38 40.48 8.64
C SER A 3 66.61 40.60 7.31
N ILE A 4 65.30 40.83 7.17
CA ILE A 4 64.23 41.49 7.96
C ILE A 4 62.87 41.11 7.31
N ASP A 5 61.78 41.18 8.10
CA ASP A 5 60.35 41.02 7.77
C ASP A 5 59.77 42.04 6.73
N PRO A 6 58.44 42.30 6.66
CA PRO A 6 57.38 41.55 5.96
C PRO A 6 56.62 42.47 4.97
N GLU A 7 55.74 41.92 4.11
CA GLU A 7 54.84 42.79 3.32
C GLU A 7 53.37 42.43 3.46
N LYS A 8 52.61 43.49 3.77
CA LYS A 8 51.18 43.61 3.98
C LYS A 8 50.43 43.33 2.68
N THR A 9 49.24 42.74 2.79
CA THR A 9 48.15 43.09 1.87
C THR A 9 46.85 43.23 2.66
N SER A 10 46.16 44.31 2.33
CA SER A 10 45.09 44.98 3.05
C SER A 10 43.79 44.20 3.12
N GLN A 11 43.13 44.35 4.27
CA GLN A 11 41.72 44.09 4.50
C GLN A 11 40.86 44.94 3.56
N GLU A 12 39.92 44.31 2.85
CA GLU A 12 38.65 44.94 2.49
C GLU A 12 37.52 44.15 3.12
N SER A 13 36.76 44.87 3.96
CA SER A 13 35.56 44.41 4.63
C SER A 13 34.40 44.40 3.63
N ARG A 14 33.75 43.24 3.43
CA ARG A 14 32.38 43.19 2.93
C ARG A 14 31.48 42.59 3.99
N SER A 15 30.88 43.52 4.72
CA SER A 15 29.73 43.33 5.59
C SER A 15 28.61 42.61 4.86
N SER A 16 28.18 41.50 5.46
CA SER A 16 26.86 40.92 5.31
C SER A 16 25.77 41.98 5.42
N ARG A 17 24.95 42.13 4.38
CA ARG A 17 23.64 42.78 4.48
C ARG A 17 22.57 41.70 4.50
N SER A 18 21.96 41.59 5.67
CA SER A 18 20.60 41.11 5.92
C SER A 18 19.63 41.64 4.85
N ALA A 19 18.94 40.74 4.16
CA ALA A 19 17.74 41.04 3.42
C ALA A 19 16.56 40.41 4.15
N THR A 20 15.89 41.25 4.92
CA THR A 20 14.56 41.06 5.49
C THR A 20 13.56 40.88 4.33
N SER A 21 12.81 39.78 4.36
CA SER A 21 11.65 39.61 3.48
C SER A 21 10.46 40.32 4.12
N ASP A 22 10.19 41.54 3.66
CA ASP A 22 8.94 42.22 3.94
C ASP A 22 7.81 41.61 3.10
N VAL A 23 6.71 41.42 3.82
CA VAL A 23 5.37 41.06 3.38
C VAL A 23 4.82 42.20 2.55
N ASP A 24 4.40 41.95 1.31
CA ASP A 24 3.19 42.58 0.79
C ASP A 24 2.59 41.87 -0.42
N GLN A 25 1.28 42.00 -0.47
CA GLN A 25 0.28 41.37 -1.31
C GLN A 25 0.52 41.54 -2.82
N ILE A 26 0.30 40.47 -3.59
CA ILE A 26 -0.16 40.57 -4.98
C ILE A 26 -1.29 39.58 -5.22
N ASP A 27 -2.42 40.18 -5.58
CA ASP A 27 -3.67 39.63 -6.08
C ASP A 27 -3.52 38.97 -7.48
N SER A 28 -4.59 38.27 -7.89
CA SER A 28 -4.95 37.84 -9.25
C SER A 28 -4.44 36.47 -9.74
N ILE A 29 -5.26 35.44 -9.48
CA ILE A 29 -5.31 34.22 -10.30
C ILE A 29 -6.31 34.48 -11.43
N HIS A 30 -5.83 34.37 -12.67
CA HIS A 30 -6.66 34.26 -13.86
C HIS A 30 -7.28 32.86 -13.94
N ASP A 31 -8.61 32.81 -13.87
CA ASP A 31 -9.46 31.68 -14.25
C ASP A 31 -9.24 31.31 -15.73
N VAL A 32 -9.14 30.00 -16.02
CA VAL A 32 -9.20 29.45 -17.37
C VAL A 32 -10.37 28.46 -17.43
N ASP A 33 -11.19 28.65 -18.46
CA ASP A 33 -12.58 28.24 -18.58
C ASP A 33 -12.88 26.73 -18.48
N ASN A 34 -13.93 26.39 -17.74
CA ASN A 34 -14.63 25.11 -17.79
C ASN A 34 -15.87 25.24 -18.71
N PRO A 35 -15.93 24.56 -19.87
CA PRO A 35 -16.91 24.83 -20.93
C PRO A 35 -18.32 24.25 -20.70
N PHE A 36 -18.70 23.91 -19.46
CA PHE A 36 -20.01 23.31 -19.16
C PHE A 36 -20.85 24.01 -18.07
N ALA A 37 -20.56 25.25 -17.70
CA ALA A 37 -21.35 26.00 -16.70
C ALA A 37 -22.36 26.98 -17.35
N THR A 38 -23.65 26.82 -17.05
CA THR A 38 -24.74 27.73 -17.47
C THR A 38 -25.03 28.78 -16.38
N PRO A 39 -25.28 30.07 -16.68
CA PRO A 39 -25.39 31.12 -15.65
C PRO A 39 -26.83 31.42 -15.18
N GLY A 40 -27.00 31.63 -13.87
CA GLY A 40 -27.86 32.69 -13.33
C GLY A 40 -29.15 32.30 -12.59
N ALA A 41 -29.07 32.19 -11.25
CA ALA A 41 -30.13 32.66 -10.33
C ALA A 41 -29.53 32.89 -8.93
N GLN A 42 -29.47 34.16 -8.52
CA GLN A 42 -29.00 34.60 -7.21
C GLN A 42 -30.01 34.25 -6.11
N THR A 43 -29.52 33.73 -4.98
CA THR A 43 -30.29 33.59 -3.73
C THR A 43 -29.82 34.64 -2.72
N PRO A 44 -30.71 35.44 -2.11
CA PRO A 44 -30.33 36.37 -1.05
C PRO A 44 -30.24 35.67 0.31
N ARG A 45 -29.17 35.97 1.06
CA ARG A 45 -29.08 35.72 2.51
C ARG A 45 -29.83 36.79 3.28
N THR A 46 -30.66 36.41 4.25
CA THR A 46 -31.03 37.25 5.40
C THR A 46 -31.09 36.42 6.68
N ASN A 47 -30.44 36.93 7.73
CA ASN A 47 -30.45 36.40 9.10
C ASN A 47 -31.62 37.01 9.92
N PRO A 48 -31.98 36.42 11.07
CA PRO A 48 -33.33 36.49 11.63
C PRO A 48 -33.48 37.48 12.81
N THR A 49 -34.63 38.16 12.89
CA THR A 49 -35.15 38.77 14.13
C THR A 49 -36.68 38.87 14.10
N GLY A 50 -37.33 38.55 15.24
CA GLY A 50 -38.63 39.14 15.63
C GLY A 50 -39.87 38.24 15.60
N PHE A 51 -40.35 37.86 16.81
CA PHE A 51 -41.67 37.28 17.16
C PHE A 51 -42.85 38.09 16.55
N SER A 52 -44.06 37.58 16.26
CA SER A 52 -45.04 36.87 17.11
C SER A 52 -46.28 36.43 16.30
N LEU A 53 -46.90 35.30 16.68
CA LEU A 53 -48.17 34.76 16.15
C LEU A 53 -49.41 35.44 16.77
N PRO A 54 -50.53 35.54 16.05
CA PRO A 54 -51.86 35.47 16.65
C PRO A 54 -52.61 34.21 16.20
N ASN A 55 -52.99 33.42 17.19
CA ASN A 55 -53.85 32.26 17.10
C ASN A 55 -55.28 32.72 17.38
N THR A 56 -56.25 32.55 16.46
CA THR A 56 -57.67 32.66 16.82
C THR A 56 -58.54 31.72 16.00
N ARG A 57 -59.12 30.76 16.70
CA ARG A 57 -60.29 29.96 16.30
C ARG A 57 -61.38 30.27 17.32
N PRO A 58 -62.59 30.68 16.92
CA PRO A 58 -63.74 30.60 17.82
C PRO A 58 -64.77 29.59 17.33
N THR A 59 -65.23 28.83 18.32
CA THR A 59 -66.34 27.90 18.37
C THR A 59 -67.71 28.57 18.15
N SER A 60 -68.62 27.84 17.52
CA SER A 60 -70.02 28.19 17.29
C SER A 60 -70.92 27.71 18.44
N VAL A 61 -71.74 28.58 19.06
CA VAL A 61 -73.08 28.23 19.61
C VAL A 61 -74.01 29.47 19.72
N ALA A 62 -75.10 29.39 18.94
CA ALA A 62 -76.52 29.79 19.13
C ALA A 62 -77.01 31.18 19.58
N GLY A 63 -78.05 31.63 18.85
CA GLY A 63 -79.08 32.61 19.23
C GLY A 63 -79.02 33.87 18.37
N VAL A 64 -80.08 34.43 17.78
CA VAL A 64 -81.49 34.52 18.21
C VAL A 64 -82.32 35.05 17.01
N THR A 65 -83.60 34.63 16.91
CA THR A 65 -84.76 35.26 16.20
C THR A 65 -84.66 35.46 14.67
N GLY A 66 -85.62 35.12 13.80
CA GLY A 66 -87.07 35.05 13.93
C GLY A 66 -87.71 35.92 12.83
N SER A 67 -88.19 35.28 11.74
CA SER A 67 -89.15 35.76 10.70
C SER A 67 -88.75 37.01 9.88
N THR A 68 -88.67 36.98 8.54
CA THR A 68 -89.77 36.75 7.60
C THR A 68 -89.28 36.27 6.22
N THR A 69 -90.13 35.49 5.56
CA THR A 69 -90.02 35.00 4.18
C THR A 69 -90.23 36.11 3.15
N SER A 70 -89.31 36.23 2.18
CA SER A 70 -89.66 36.58 0.80
C SER A 70 -88.70 35.91 -0.18
N TYR A 71 -89.28 35.25 -1.18
CA TYR A 71 -88.59 34.53 -2.24
C TYR A 71 -87.86 35.51 -3.18
N GLN A 72 -86.55 35.31 -3.40
CA GLN A 72 -85.88 35.74 -4.63
C GLN A 72 -85.27 34.53 -5.34
N TYR A 73 -85.79 34.29 -6.53
CA TYR A 73 -85.44 33.20 -7.43
C TYR A 73 -84.13 33.56 -8.15
N PHE A 74 -83.01 32.98 -7.72
CA PHE A 74 -81.76 33.01 -8.49
C PHE A 74 -81.66 31.75 -9.36
N PRO A 75 -81.52 31.89 -10.69
CA PRO A 75 -81.46 30.73 -11.59
C PRO A 75 -80.22 29.88 -11.28
N ARG A 76 -80.41 28.56 -11.28
CA ARG A 76 -79.34 27.57 -11.10
C ARG A 76 -78.24 27.82 -12.15
N GLY A 77 -77.04 28.15 -11.70
CA GLY A 77 -75.85 28.20 -12.54
C GLY A 77 -75.68 26.89 -13.31
N GLU A 78 -75.38 26.99 -14.59
CA GLU A 78 -75.14 25.84 -15.46
C GLU A 78 -73.95 25.04 -14.93
N TYR A 79 -74.19 23.79 -14.53
CA TYR A 79 -73.14 22.85 -14.19
C TYR A 79 -72.27 22.56 -15.43
N PHE A 80 -70.95 22.53 -15.24
CA PHE A 80 -70.00 22.10 -16.28
C PHE A 80 -70.35 20.67 -16.74
N ARG A 81 -70.97 20.54 -17.92
CA ARG A 81 -71.20 19.23 -18.55
C ARG A 81 -69.89 18.74 -19.14
N SER A 82 -69.28 17.75 -18.49
CA SER A 82 -68.24 16.92 -19.11
C SER A 82 -68.79 16.33 -20.41
N ARG A 83 -68.34 16.84 -21.55
CA ARG A 83 -68.60 16.19 -22.84
C ARG A 83 -67.61 15.04 -22.96
N ARG A 84 -68.01 13.86 -22.50
CA ARG A 84 -67.34 12.62 -22.91
C ARG A 84 -67.53 12.51 -24.42
N VAL A 85 -66.51 12.88 -25.19
CA VAL A 85 -66.54 12.71 -26.64
C VAL A 85 -66.65 11.21 -26.91
N GLU A 86 -67.66 10.81 -27.68
CA GLU A 86 -67.87 9.41 -28.06
C GLU A 86 -66.61 8.89 -28.76
N LYS A 87 -66.12 7.70 -28.36
CA LYS A 87 -64.98 7.05 -29.02
C LYS A 87 -65.29 6.92 -30.52
N GLY A 88 -64.54 7.65 -31.36
CA GLY A 88 -64.70 7.66 -32.82
C GLY A 88 -65.20 8.99 -33.42
N LYS A 89 -65.71 9.94 -32.62
CA LYS A 89 -66.13 11.28 -33.10
C LYS A 89 -65.05 12.34 -33.11
N ILE A 90 -63.85 12.02 -32.61
CA ILE A 90 -62.68 12.89 -32.75
C ILE A 90 -62.02 12.47 -34.06
N GLU A 91 -62.00 13.35 -35.06
CA GLU A 91 -61.08 13.16 -36.19
C GLU A 91 -59.66 13.17 -35.62
N GLN A 92 -58.97 12.05 -35.77
CA GLN A 92 -57.57 11.90 -35.38
C GLN A 92 -56.74 11.91 -36.67
N PRO A 93 -56.55 13.07 -37.33
CA PRO A 93 -55.87 13.16 -38.62
C PRO A 93 -54.43 12.64 -38.57
N TRP A 94 -53.81 12.61 -37.37
CA TRP A 94 -52.52 11.96 -37.10
C TRP A 94 -52.54 10.42 -37.21
N ILE A 95 -53.70 9.77 -37.31
CA ILE A 95 -53.85 8.32 -37.52
C ILE A 95 -54.02 7.96 -39.01
N GLY A 96 -54.52 8.89 -39.83
CA GLY A 96 -54.89 8.60 -41.22
C GLY A 96 -53.72 8.53 -42.21
N LYS A 97 -52.64 9.27 -41.96
CA LYS A 97 -51.41 9.25 -42.79
C LYS A 97 -50.20 9.12 -41.87
N LYS A 98 -49.64 7.92 -41.77
CA LYS A 98 -48.33 7.70 -41.13
C LYS A 98 -47.26 8.40 -41.95
N ASP A 99 -46.49 9.30 -41.32
CA ASP A 99 -45.32 9.87 -41.96
C ASP A 99 -44.28 8.74 -42.14
N PRO A 100 -43.83 8.42 -43.36
CA PRO A 100 -42.80 7.41 -43.57
C PRO A 100 -41.51 7.69 -42.78
N ARG A 101 -41.25 8.95 -42.40
CA ARG A 101 -40.10 9.35 -41.59
C ARG A 101 -40.22 9.02 -40.11
N GLU A 102 -41.44 8.82 -39.60
CA GLU A 102 -41.71 8.45 -38.20
C GLU A 102 -41.05 7.12 -37.81
N LYS A 103 -40.90 6.20 -38.78
CA LYS A 103 -40.16 4.93 -38.60
C LYS A 103 -38.71 5.17 -38.17
N TRP A 104 -38.05 6.21 -38.68
CA TRP A 104 -36.66 6.51 -38.34
C TRP A 104 -36.49 6.97 -36.90
N VAL A 105 -37.50 7.59 -36.30
CA VAL A 105 -37.50 7.96 -34.87
C VAL A 105 -37.44 6.73 -33.97
N THR A 106 -37.92 5.58 -34.45
CA THR A 106 -37.83 4.29 -33.74
C THR A 106 -36.59 3.49 -34.18
N ILE A 107 -36.27 3.48 -35.47
CA ILE A 107 -35.14 2.72 -36.02
C ILE A 107 -33.80 3.27 -35.54
N ILE A 108 -33.60 4.59 -35.52
CA ILE A 108 -32.31 5.21 -35.14
C ILE A 108 -31.91 4.84 -33.69
N PRO A 109 -32.77 4.98 -32.67
CA PRO A 109 -32.45 4.52 -31.31
C PRO A 109 -32.21 3.01 -31.22
N LEU A 110 -32.96 2.18 -31.96
CA LEU A 110 -32.75 0.72 -31.97
C LEU A 110 -31.43 0.32 -32.61
N VAL A 111 -31.03 1.00 -33.70
CA VAL A 111 -29.71 0.83 -34.32
C VAL A 111 -28.62 1.29 -33.35
N GLY A 112 -28.81 2.42 -32.66
CA GLY A 112 -27.89 2.89 -31.63
C GLY A 112 -27.71 1.90 -30.49
N LEU A 113 -28.80 1.32 -29.97
CA LEU A 113 -28.77 0.26 -28.96
C LEU A 113 -28.05 -0.99 -29.47
N PHE A 114 -28.34 -1.43 -30.69
CA PHE A 114 -27.68 -2.58 -31.30
C PHE A 114 -26.18 -2.35 -31.46
N ILE A 115 -25.76 -1.20 -31.98
CA ILE A 115 -24.35 -0.81 -32.07
C ILE A 115 -23.71 -0.78 -30.68
N GLY A 116 -24.39 -0.19 -29.69
CA GLY A 116 -23.94 -0.17 -28.31
C GLY A 116 -23.67 -1.57 -27.76
N PHE A 117 -24.63 -2.49 -27.90
CA PHE A 117 -24.45 -3.89 -27.50
C PHE A 117 -23.32 -4.60 -28.26
N CYS A 118 -23.17 -4.34 -29.56
CA CYS A 118 -22.05 -4.87 -30.35
C CYS A 118 -20.70 -4.37 -29.84
N ILE A 119 -20.56 -3.06 -29.57
CA ILE A 119 -19.34 -2.47 -29.02
C ILE A 119 -19.06 -3.05 -27.63
N THR A 120 -20.05 -3.12 -26.75
CA THR A 120 -19.90 -3.75 -25.43
C THR A 120 -19.47 -5.21 -25.56
N GLY A 121 -20.07 -5.98 -26.48
CA GLY A 121 -19.68 -7.36 -26.76
C GLY A 121 -18.22 -7.48 -27.21
N ILE A 122 -17.76 -6.59 -28.08
CA ILE A 122 -16.35 -6.54 -28.52
C ILE A 122 -15.41 -6.22 -27.35
N LEU A 123 -15.74 -5.21 -26.53
CA LEU A 123 -14.92 -4.84 -25.37
C LEU A 123 -14.85 -5.96 -24.33
N VAL A 124 -15.96 -6.65 -24.07
CA VAL A 124 -16.00 -7.81 -23.17
C VAL A 124 -15.18 -8.95 -23.76
N TRP A 125 -15.31 -9.24 -25.06
CA TRP A 125 -14.52 -10.28 -25.71
C TRP A 125 -13.02 -9.98 -25.67
N ASP A 126 -12.61 -8.73 -25.94
CA ASP A 126 -11.22 -8.29 -25.90
C ASP A 126 -10.66 -8.38 -24.46
N GLY A 127 -11.44 -7.95 -23.46
CA GLY A 127 -11.13 -8.11 -22.06
C GLY A 127 -10.94 -9.58 -21.66
N VAL A 128 -11.87 -10.47 -22.05
CA VAL A 128 -11.79 -11.90 -21.71
C VAL A 128 -10.63 -12.60 -22.42
N ARG A 129 -10.32 -12.20 -23.66
CA ARG A 129 -9.22 -12.76 -24.44
C ARG A 129 -7.84 -12.30 -23.94
N SER A 130 -7.74 -11.07 -23.44
CA SER A 130 -6.48 -10.52 -22.92
C SER A 130 -6.09 -11.12 -21.56
N VAL A 131 -7.01 -11.74 -20.82
CA VAL A 131 -6.68 -12.48 -19.59
C VAL A 131 -5.81 -13.69 -19.92
N ALA A 132 -4.56 -13.67 -19.47
CA ALA A 132 -3.65 -14.78 -19.63
C ALA A 132 -4.17 -16.02 -18.89
N ARG A 133 -4.19 -17.16 -19.59
CA ARG A 133 -4.59 -18.47 -19.05
C ARG A 133 -3.38 -19.36 -18.89
N HIS A 134 -2.53 -19.02 -17.93
CA HIS A 134 -1.38 -19.84 -17.58
C HIS A 134 -1.83 -21.14 -16.91
N LYS A 135 -1.13 -22.23 -17.23
CA LYS A 135 -1.22 -23.50 -16.52
C LYS A 135 -0.06 -23.59 -15.53
N TYR A 136 -0.27 -24.29 -14.42
CA TYR A 136 0.71 -24.36 -13.36
C TYR A 136 0.89 -25.77 -12.79
N CYS A 137 2.11 -26.07 -12.33
CA CYS A 137 2.42 -27.22 -11.48
C CYS A 137 2.58 -26.75 -10.03
N GLU A 138 2.09 -27.53 -9.08
CA GLU A 138 2.35 -27.26 -7.66
C GLU A 138 3.81 -27.58 -7.31
N VAL A 139 4.50 -26.63 -6.66
CA VAL A 139 5.89 -26.78 -6.20
C VAL A 139 5.94 -26.90 -4.68
N LEU A 140 5.10 -26.14 -3.98
CA LEU A 140 4.98 -26.20 -2.54
C LEU A 140 3.50 -26.05 -2.16
N SER A 141 3.03 -26.91 -1.26
CA SER A 141 1.81 -26.71 -0.50
C SER A 141 2.10 -27.13 0.94
N ASP A 142 2.24 -26.14 1.81
CA ASP A 142 2.54 -26.35 3.24
C ASP A 142 1.39 -25.75 4.06
N ASP A 143 0.74 -26.58 4.87
CA ASP A 143 -0.31 -26.20 5.81
C ASP A 143 0.22 -26.09 7.25
N PHE A 144 1.53 -26.21 7.44
CA PHE A 144 2.22 -26.17 8.72
C PHE A 144 1.65 -27.14 9.76
N ALA A 145 1.25 -28.35 9.35
CA ALA A 145 0.95 -29.42 10.30
C ALA A 145 2.15 -29.72 11.24
N SER A 146 3.38 -29.58 10.73
CA SER A 146 4.63 -29.63 11.50
C SER A 146 5.75 -28.87 10.79
N TRP A 147 6.86 -28.58 11.48
CA TRP A 147 8.02 -27.92 10.85
C TRP A 147 8.72 -28.85 9.85
N ASN A 148 8.88 -28.41 8.61
CA ASN A 148 9.57 -29.15 7.56
C ASN A 148 10.93 -28.52 7.22
N SER A 149 12.01 -29.07 7.78
CA SER A 149 13.38 -28.57 7.57
C SER A 149 13.96 -28.85 6.19
N LYS A 150 13.29 -29.64 5.34
CA LYS A 150 13.67 -29.80 3.92
C LYS A 150 13.21 -28.62 3.07
N VAL A 151 12.15 -27.93 3.50
CA VAL A 151 11.60 -26.77 2.81
C VAL A 151 12.12 -25.49 3.44
N TRP A 152 12.02 -25.39 4.76
CA TRP A 152 12.23 -24.15 5.49
C TRP A 152 13.55 -24.11 6.24
N THR A 153 14.23 -22.97 6.13
CA THR A 153 15.42 -22.63 6.91
C THR A 153 15.08 -21.46 7.82
N LYS A 154 15.48 -21.54 9.10
CA LYS A 154 15.47 -20.39 10.02
C LYS A 154 16.81 -19.67 9.91
N GLU A 155 16.77 -18.35 9.78
CA GLU A 155 17.97 -17.52 9.78
C GLU A 155 18.31 -17.06 11.20
N ALA A 156 19.61 -16.96 11.48
CA ALA A 156 20.14 -16.44 12.73
C ALA A 156 21.23 -15.40 12.47
N GLU A 157 20.94 -14.14 12.82
CA GLU A 157 21.78 -12.98 12.53
C GLU A 157 21.51 -11.82 13.52
N LEU A 158 22.55 -11.00 13.74
CA LEU A 158 22.57 -9.79 14.57
C LEU A 158 22.72 -8.50 13.75
N GLY A 159 23.13 -8.60 12.48
CA GLY A 159 23.59 -7.52 11.60
C GLY A 159 22.50 -6.57 11.10
N GLY A 160 21.22 -6.88 11.34
CA GLY A 160 20.08 -6.03 10.99
C GLY A 160 19.76 -5.97 9.49
N TYR A 161 20.25 -6.94 8.71
CA TYR A 161 19.87 -7.19 7.31
C TYR A 161 19.99 -5.98 6.38
N GLY A 162 20.97 -5.11 6.61
CA GLY A 162 21.19 -3.89 5.82
C GLY A 162 20.18 -2.75 6.09
N ASN A 163 19.18 -2.99 6.94
CA ASN A 163 18.14 -2.03 7.32
C ASN A 163 18.35 -1.41 8.70
N GLY A 164 19.39 -1.82 9.43
CA GLY A 164 19.63 -1.41 10.81
C GLY A 164 18.53 -1.89 11.77
N GLN A 165 17.95 -3.05 11.48
CA GLN A 165 16.91 -3.69 12.31
C GLN A 165 17.45 -4.06 13.70
N PHE A 166 16.56 -4.09 14.71
CA PHE A 166 16.96 -4.24 16.12
C PHE A 166 16.86 -5.66 16.64
N GLU A 167 16.21 -6.58 15.94
CA GLU A 167 16.11 -7.97 16.37
C GLU A 167 17.38 -8.78 16.12
N GLU A 168 17.67 -9.70 17.04
CA GLU A 168 18.40 -10.93 16.72
C GLU A 168 17.39 -11.91 16.11
N THR A 169 17.63 -12.40 14.91
CA THR A 169 16.88 -13.56 14.41
C THR A 169 17.44 -14.83 15.03
N THR A 170 16.58 -15.75 15.44
CA THR A 170 17.01 -17.01 16.07
C THR A 170 16.62 -18.23 15.23
N ASN A 171 17.45 -19.26 15.30
CA ASN A 171 17.20 -20.56 14.68
C ASN A 171 16.48 -21.56 15.61
N THR A 172 15.99 -21.07 16.76
CA THR A 172 15.32 -21.90 17.79
C THR A 172 13.80 -21.76 17.72
N ASP A 173 13.10 -22.67 18.41
CA ASP A 173 11.64 -22.62 18.54
C ASP A 173 11.15 -21.51 19.49
N ALA A 174 12.04 -20.70 20.06
CA ALA A 174 11.65 -19.60 20.93
C ALA A 174 10.88 -18.49 20.18
N ASN A 175 11.27 -18.24 18.92
CA ASN A 175 10.67 -17.18 18.10
C ASN A 175 9.96 -17.71 16.86
N VAL A 176 10.32 -18.89 16.35
CA VAL A 176 9.68 -19.50 15.17
C VAL A 176 9.29 -20.94 15.50
N PHE A 177 8.00 -21.18 15.66
CA PHE A 177 7.47 -22.49 16.01
C PHE A 177 6.12 -22.75 15.33
N VAL A 178 5.75 -24.02 15.21
CA VAL A 178 4.42 -24.44 14.77
C VAL A 178 3.60 -24.79 15.99
N LYS A 179 2.42 -24.20 16.13
CA LYS A 179 1.46 -24.51 17.19
C LYS A 179 0.07 -24.65 16.58
N ASP A 180 -0.60 -25.76 16.86
CA ASP A 180 -1.98 -26.04 16.40
C ASP A 180 -2.15 -25.90 14.87
N GLY A 181 -1.15 -26.37 14.10
CA GLY A 181 -1.15 -26.28 12.64
C GLY A 181 -0.90 -24.87 12.09
N ILE A 182 -0.40 -23.94 12.91
CA ILE A 182 -0.12 -22.56 12.54
C ILE A 182 1.35 -22.26 12.82
N LEU A 183 2.09 -21.90 11.78
CA LEU A 183 3.42 -21.32 11.92
C LEU A 183 3.29 -19.96 12.61
N THR A 184 4.04 -19.76 13.68
CA THR A 184 4.03 -18.51 14.46
C THR A 184 5.44 -17.94 14.52
N ILE A 185 5.58 -16.67 14.11
CA ILE A 185 6.77 -15.87 14.33
C ILE A 185 6.46 -14.87 15.45
N LYS A 186 7.10 -15.04 16.61
CA LYS A 186 6.83 -14.27 17.82
C LYS A 186 8.08 -13.52 18.27
N PRO A 187 8.14 -12.20 18.11
CA PRO A 187 9.14 -11.35 18.74
C PRO A 187 9.09 -11.42 20.27
N THR A 188 10.26 -11.38 20.91
CA THR A 188 10.42 -11.44 22.37
C THR A 188 11.54 -10.49 22.83
N LEU A 189 11.54 -10.07 24.09
CA LEU A 189 12.66 -9.31 24.65
C LEU A 189 13.96 -10.14 24.67
N GLN A 190 15.09 -9.47 24.58
CA GLN A 190 16.40 -10.05 24.86
C GLN A 190 16.59 -10.27 26.37
N ASP A 191 17.52 -11.15 26.74
CA ASP A 191 17.99 -11.24 28.12
C ASP A 191 18.63 -9.91 28.55
N PRO A 192 18.08 -9.22 29.58
CA PRO A 192 18.63 -7.95 30.07
C PRO A 192 20.10 -8.05 30.48
N LYS A 193 20.55 -9.22 30.94
CA LYS A 193 21.95 -9.44 31.29
C LYS A 193 22.87 -9.17 30.12
N LEU A 194 22.45 -9.44 28.88
CA LEU A 194 23.28 -9.18 27.70
C LEU A 194 23.41 -7.68 27.34
N LEU A 195 22.59 -6.83 27.98
CA LEU A 195 22.47 -5.40 27.67
C LEU A 195 23.05 -4.51 28.78
N ASP A 196 23.14 -5.03 30.00
CA ASP A 196 23.50 -4.25 31.19
C ASP A 196 25.01 -4.20 31.49
N HIS A 197 25.83 -5.03 30.86
CA HIS A 197 27.29 -5.05 31.06
C HIS A 197 28.08 -5.22 29.77
N ASP A 198 29.32 -4.71 29.79
CA ASP A 198 30.28 -4.83 28.69
C ASP A 198 30.53 -6.30 28.35
N GLN A 199 30.22 -6.70 27.12
CA GLN A 199 30.40 -8.07 26.67
C GLN A 199 30.40 -8.19 25.15
N VAL A 200 30.99 -9.28 24.67
CA VAL A 200 30.92 -9.71 23.27
C VAL A 200 29.93 -10.87 23.18
N TYR A 201 28.90 -10.71 22.36
CA TYR A 201 27.92 -11.74 22.07
C TYR A 201 28.20 -12.34 20.69
N ASP A 202 28.65 -13.59 20.69
CA ASP A 202 29.02 -14.34 19.49
C ASP A 202 28.06 -15.52 19.28
N ILE A 203 27.44 -15.57 18.11
CA ILE A 203 26.49 -16.62 17.72
C ILE A 203 27.03 -17.52 16.59
N ARG A 204 28.32 -17.43 16.23
CA ARG A 204 28.92 -18.27 15.17
C ARG A 204 28.79 -19.77 15.48
N GLU A 205 29.09 -20.16 16.72
CA GLU A 205 28.92 -21.55 17.18
C GLU A 205 27.46 -21.93 17.45
N LYS A 206 26.53 -20.96 17.43
CA LYS A 206 25.09 -21.16 17.61
C LYS A 206 24.33 -21.26 16.27
N GLY A 207 25.05 -21.40 15.16
CA GLY A 207 24.44 -21.57 13.83
C GLY A 207 24.06 -20.25 13.16
N CYS A 208 24.89 -19.21 13.31
CA CYS A 208 24.76 -17.98 12.52
C CYS A 208 24.69 -18.29 11.02
N THR A 209 23.74 -17.66 10.33
CA THR A 209 23.54 -17.83 8.88
C THR A 209 24.09 -16.67 8.06
N GLY A 210 24.47 -15.57 8.72
CA GLY A 210 25.07 -14.40 8.08
C GLY A 210 26.47 -14.67 7.54
N SER A 211 26.89 -13.87 6.55
CA SER A 211 28.20 -14.05 5.90
C SER A 211 29.26 -13.07 6.39
N LYS A 212 28.86 -11.94 7.01
CA LYS A 212 29.78 -10.96 7.57
C LYS A 212 30.01 -11.24 9.05
N TRP A 213 31.17 -10.83 9.55
CA TRP A 213 31.48 -10.88 10.97
C TRP A 213 30.41 -10.21 11.85
N THR A 214 29.95 -9.03 11.43
CA THR A 214 28.92 -8.23 12.11
C THR A 214 27.55 -8.88 12.14
N ASP A 215 27.31 -9.87 11.27
CA ASP A 215 26.06 -10.62 11.23
C ASP A 215 26.02 -11.65 12.36
N CYS A 216 27.18 -12.06 12.87
CA CYS A 216 27.29 -13.12 13.87
C CYS A 216 27.85 -12.67 15.22
N VAL A 217 28.42 -11.46 15.29
CA VAL A 217 29.03 -10.94 16.50
C VAL A 217 28.58 -9.51 16.75
N ALA A 218 28.02 -9.27 17.94
CA ALA A 218 27.64 -7.95 18.42
C ALA A 218 28.28 -7.68 19.79
N VAL A 219 28.37 -6.41 20.18
CA VAL A 219 29.02 -6.00 21.42
C VAL A 219 28.09 -5.05 22.18
N THR A 220 27.98 -5.27 23.49
CA THR A 220 27.48 -4.26 24.42
C THR A 220 28.68 -3.53 25.01
N ASN A 221 28.65 -2.21 24.91
CA ASN A 221 29.65 -1.29 25.48
C ASN A 221 28.90 -0.16 26.20
N THR A 222 28.94 -0.21 27.52
CA THR A 222 28.27 0.72 28.43
C THR A 222 28.89 2.11 28.42
N THR A 223 30.18 2.22 28.07
CA THR A 223 30.90 3.50 28.01
C THR A 223 30.42 4.37 26.86
N ASN A 224 30.23 3.81 25.67
CA ASN A 224 29.73 4.55 24.50
C ASN A 224 28.21 4.39 24.28
N GLY A 225 27.54 3.55 25.07
CA GLY A 225 26.10 3.34 25.05
C GLY A 225 25.59 2.42 23.93
N THR A 226 26.46 1.72 23.21
CA THR A 226 26.03 0.71 22.23
C THR A 226 25.65 -0.59 22.93
N ILE A 227 24.51 -1.18 22.57
CA ILE A 227 24.07 -2.48 23.08
C ILE A 227 23.89 -3.46 21.93
N ILE A 228 23.93 -4.77 22.23
CA ILE A 228 23.48 -5.78 21.28
C ILE A 228 21.97 -5.64 20.98
N ASN A 229 21.45 -6.50 20.12
CA ASN A 229 20.05 -6.53 19.70
C ASN A 229 19.11 -6.66 20.92
N PRO A 230 18.26 -5.64 21.20
CA PRO A 230 17.44 -5.60 22.41
C PRO A 230 16.24 -6.55 22.40
N VAL A 231 15.95 -7.15 21.25
CA VAL A 231 14.84 -8.08 21.05
C VAL A 231 15.30 -9.24 20.18
N LYS A 232 14.54 -10.33 20.24
CA LYS A 232 14.68 -11.51 19.38
C LYS A 232 13.45 -11.66 18.52
N SER A 233 13.61 -12.16 17.30
CA SER A 233 12.51 -12.45 16.39
C SER A 233 12.87 -13.61 15.45
N GLY A 234 12.14 -13.76 14.35
CA GLY A 234 12.33 -14.82 13.38
C GLY A 234 12.28 -14.34 11.94
N ARG A 235 13.13 -14.95 11.12
CA ARG A 235 13.13 -14.89 9.67
C ARG A 235 13.31 -16.30 9.14
N ILE A 236 12.44 -16.71 8.23
CA ILE A 236 12.52 -18.01 7.57
C ILE A 236 12.54 -17.85 6.06
N ASN A 237 13.14 -18.80 5.38
CA ASN A 237 13.16 -18.82 3.92
C ASN A 237 13.05 -20.23 3.36
N THR A 238 12.71 -20.29 2.07
CA THR A 238 12.60 -21.53 1.28
C THR A 238 13.79 -21.79 0.37
N LYS A 239 14.89 -21.02 0.46
CA LYS A 239 15.99 -21.00 -0.53
C LYS A 239 16.53 -22.38 -0.90
N LEU A 240 16.69 -23.26 0.09
CA LEU A 240 17.23 -24.60 -0.11
C LEU A 240 16.17 -25.62 -0.58
N GLY A 241 14.89 -25.36 -0.34
CA GLY A 241 13.82 -26.34 -0.50
C GLY A 241 12.84 -26.05 -1.65
N ALA A 242 12.51 -24.79 -1.90
CA ALA A 242 11.57 -24.40 -2.94
C ALA A 242 11.91 -23.02 -3.54
N SER A 243 11.92 -22.95 -4.87
CA SER A 243 12.01 -21.73 -5.66
C SER A 243 11.16 -21.86 -6.91
N ILE A 244 10.70 -20.74 -7.46
CA ILE A 244 9.97 -20.73 -8.74
C ILE A 244 10.45 -19.57 -9.62
N ARG A 245 10.39 -19.76 -10.94
CA ARG A 245 10.56 -18.71 -11.95
C ARG A 245 9.29 -18.55 -12.74
N PHE A 246 8.61 -17.41 -12.62
CA PHE A 246 7.26 -17.20 -13.14
C PHE A 246 6.25 -18.18 -12.54
N GLY A 247 5.13 -17.67 -12.06
CA GLY A 247 4.24 -18.51 -11.27
C GLY A 247 3.33 -17.71 -10.37
N ARG A 248 2.90 -18.38 -9.30
CA ARG A 248 2.06 -17.79 -8.27
C ARG A 248 2.54 -18.24 -6.90
N VAL A 249 2.56 -17.32 -5.95
CA VAL A 249 2.74 -17.61 -4.52
C VAL A 249 1.54 -17.05 -3.77
N GLU A 250 1.00 -17.81 -2.84
CA GLU A 250 -0.04 -17.39 -1.90
C GLU A 250 0.38 -17.75 -0.47
N VAL A 251 0.34 -16.76 0.41
CA VAL A 251 0.61 -16.93 1.84
C VAL A 251 -0.62 -16.46 2.61
N VAL A 252 -1.24 -17.37 3.36
CA VAL A 252 -2.39 -17.05 4.22
C VAL A 252 -1.84 -16.72 5.59
N ALA A 253 -1.87 -15.44 5.96
CA ALA A 253 -1.30 -14.97 7.21
C ALA A 253 -2.17 -13.92 7.92
N LYS A 254 -2.08 -13.89 9.25
CA LYS A 254 -2.55 -12.81 10.10
C LYS A 254 -1.32 -12.01 10.56
N LEU A 255 -1.32 -10.72 10.25
CA LEU A 255 -0.18 -9.85 10.58
C LEU A 255 -0.14 -9.55 12.08
N PRO A 256 1.04 -9.28 12.64
CA PRO A 256 1.15 -8.81 14.01
C PRO A 256 0.65 -7.37 14.15
N ALA A 257 0.10 -7.06 15.33
CA ALA A 257 -0.16 -5.70 15.80
C ALA A 257 0.70 -5.42 17.02
N GLY A 258 1.35 -4.27 17.02
CA GLY A 258 2.32 -3.87 18.04
C GLY A 258 3.27 -2.81 17.49
N ASP A 259 3.60 -1.83 18.31
CA ASP A 259 4.47 -0.74 17.89
C ASP A 259 5.85 -1.26 17.47
N TRP A 260 6.36 -0.66 16.40
CA TRP A 260 7.70 -0.91 15.86
C TRP A 260 7.92 -2.31 15.27
N LEU A 261 6.86 -3.10 15.07
CA LEU A 261 6.93 -4.36 14.33
C LEU A 261 6.89 -4.10 12.82
N TRP A 262 7.64 -4.89 12.06
CA TRP A 262 7.71 -4.84 10.60
C TRP A 262 7.60 -6.26 10.03
N PRO A 263 6.36 -6.78 9.89
CA PRO A 263 6.12 -8.04 9.19
C PRO A 263 6.35 -7.91 7.69
N ALA A 264 6.96 -8.93 7.08
CA ALA A 264 7.15 -9.01 5.64
C ALA A 264 6.95 -10.43 5.10
N ILE A 265 6.39 -10.50 3.89
CA ILE A 265 6.27 -11.68 3.02
C ILE A 265 6.80 -11.25 1.67
N TRP A 266 7.92 -11.82 1.26
CA TRP A 266 8.70 -11.29 0.15
C TRP A 266 9.55 -12.40 -0.47
N MET A 267 10.19 -12.11 -1.60
CA MET A 267 10.97 -13.08 -2.32
C MET A 267 12.31 -12.49 -2.76
N LEU A 268 13.34 -13.34 -2.70
CA LEU A 268 14.69 -13.01 -3.15
C LEU A 268 15.14 -14.00 -4.23
N PRO A 269 16.04 -13.59 -5.13
CA PRO A 269 16.58 -14.46 -6.15
C PRO A 269 17.40 -15.58 -5.48
N LYS A 270 17.20 -16.82 -5.93
CA LYS A 270 17.96 -17.98 -5.46
C LYS A 270 19.44 -17.79 -5.70
N ASP A 271 19.77 -17.30 -6.89
CA ASP A 271 21.12 -17.01 -7.35
C ASP A 271 21.23 -15.54 -7.75
N ASN A 272 22.34 -14.90 -7.36
CA ASN A 272 22.62 -13.49 -7.67
C ASN A 272 23.17 -13.33 -9.11
N VAL A 273 22.42 -13.78 -10.11
CA VAL A 273 22.85 -13.85 -11.53
C VAL A 273 23.30 -12.48 -12.06
N TYR A 274 22.64 -11.39 -11.64
CA TYR A 274 22.95 -10.02 -12.08
C TYR A 274 23.85 -9.26 -11.10
N GLY A 275 24.36 -9.94 -10.05
CA GLY A 275 25.16 -9.36 -8.98
C GLY A 275 24.38 -9.13 -7.70
N THR A 276 25.00 -8.41 -6.76
CA THR A 276 24.42 -8.13 -5.44
C THR A 276 23.15 -7.29 -5.54
N TRP A 277 22.32 -7.35 -4.50
CA TRP A 277 21.14 -6.52 -4.36
C TRP A 277 21.44 -5.03 -4.66
N PRO A 278 20.56 -4.30 -5.36
CA PRO A 278 19.25 -4.72 -5.89
C PRO A 278 19.32 -5.28 -7.33
N ARG A 279 20.52 -5.56 -7.88
CA ARG A 279 20.70 -5.94 -9.29
C ARG A 279 19.97 -7.23 -9.66
N SER A 280 19.91 -8.19 -8.75
CA SER A 280 19.23 -9.48 -8.97
C SER A 280 17.75 -9.48 -8.57
N GLY A 281 17.22 -8.33 -8.14
CA GLY A 281 15.81 -8.14 -7.85
C GLY A 281 15.39 -8.51 -6.42
N GLU A 282 14.24 -8.00 -6.01
CA GLU A 282 13.49 -8.37 -4.81
C GLU A 282 11.99 -8.19 -5.10
N ILE A 283 11.14 -9.09 -4.59
CA ILE A 283 9.68 -9.01 -4.78
C ILE A 283 9.03 -8.95 -3.40
N ASP A 284 8.56 -7.78 -3.00
CA ASP A 284 7.79 -7.61 -1.77
C ASP A 284 6.32 -7.85 -2.06
N ILE A 285 5.84 -9.03 -1.65
CA ILE A 285 4.42 -9.39 -1.78
C ILE A 285 3.61 -8.56 -0.78
N MET A 286 4.10 -8.47 0.46
CA MET A 286 3.49 -7.68 1.52
C MET A 286 4.55 -7.23 2.52
N GLU A 287 4.59 -5.93 2.78
CA GLU A 287 5.19 -5.35 3.97
C GLU A 287 4.16 -4.51 4.72
N SER A 288 4.28 -4.44 6.04
CA SER A 288 3.41 -3.61 6.87
C SER A 288 4.15 -3.12 8.11
N ARG A 289 3.50 -2.21 8.85
CA ARG A 289 3.94 -1.81 10.19
C ARG A 289 2.93 -2.34 11.19
N GLY A 290 3.38 -2.88 12.32
CA GLY A 290 2.48 -3.34 13.37
C GLY A 290 1.81 -2.21 14.16
N ASN A 291 2.29 -0.97 14.03
CA ASN A 291 1.76 0.19 14.74
C ASN A 291 0.24 0.35 14.56
N ASN A 292 -0.37 1.10 15.47
CA ASN A 292 -1.79 1.42 15.37
C ASN A 292 -2.13 2.16 14.05
N TYR A 293 -3.38 2.05 13.59
CA TYR A 293 -3.86 2.72 12.37
C TYR A 293 -3.73 4.25 12.40
N THR A 294 -3.56 4.85 13.59
CA THR A 294 -3.29 6.28 13.76
C THR A 294 -1.87 6.70 13.36
N TYR A 295 -0.92 5.76 13.25
CA TYR A 295 0.45 6.03 12.82
C TYR A 295 0.47 6.61 11.40
N THR A 296 0.93 7.87 11.26
CA THR A 296 0.80 8.65 10.02
C THR A 296 1.39 7.96 8.78
N PRO A 297 2.58 7.33 8.81
CA PRO A 297 3.12 6.60 7.66
C PRO A 297 2.29 5.38 7.22
N GLY A 298 1.39 4.90 8.07
CA GLY A 298 0.57 3.70 7.89
C GLY A 298 0.94 2.60 8.88
N GLY A 299 -0.01 2.21 9.73
CA GLY A 299 0.15 1.09 10.67
C GLY A 299 -0.37 -0.24 10.12
N SER A 300 -0.88 -1.09 11.00
CA SER A 300 -1.37 -2.45 10.71
C SER A 300 -2.57 -2.52 9.76
N ASN A 301 -3.13 -1.37 9.41
CA ASN A 301 -4.18 -1.20 8.41
C ASN A 301 -3.65 -0.95 6.99
N ILE A 302 -2.33 -0.87 6.79
CA ILE A 302 -1.71 -0.65 5.48
C ILE A 302 -0.75 -1.78 5.17
N ALA A 303 -0.85 -2.33 3.96
CA ALA A 303 0.11 -3.26 3.39
C ALA A 303 0.70 -2.62 2.13
N SER A 304 2.01 -2.74 1.92
CA SER A 304 2.68 -2.33 0.69
C SER A 304 3.19 -3.54 -0.10
N SER A 305 3.23 -3.39 -1.41
CA SER A 305 3.96 -4.28 -2.32
C SER A 305 4.93 -3.45 -3.15
N THR A 306 6.08 -4.01 -3.49
CA THR A 306 7.19 -3.28 -4.14
C THR A 306 8.06 -4.27 -4.92
N LEU A 307 8.77 -3.77 -5.94
CA LEU A 307 9.90 -4.49 -6.51
C LEU A 307 11.16 -3.67 -6.33
N HIS A 308 12.22 -4.26 -5.81
CA HIS A 308 13.53 -3.61 -5.80
C HIS A 308 14.34 -4.03 -7.02
N PHE A 309 14.96 -3.06 -7.67
CA PHE A 309 15.77 -3.25 -8.86
C PHE A 309 16.65 -2.01 -9.08
N GLY A 310 17.90 -2.20 -9.49
CA GLY A 310 18.77 -1.06 -9.80
C GLY A 310 20.24 -1.45 -9.91
N PRO A 311 21.11 -0.51 -10.35
CA PRO A 311 22.54 -0.76 -10.48
C PRO A 311 23.27 -0.87 -9.15
N ASP A 312 22.74 -0.33 -8.06
CA ASP A 312 23.33 -0.37 -6.71
C ASP A 312 22.30 0.05 -5.66
N SER A 313 22.65 -0.07 -4.38
CA SER A 313 21.77 0.25 -3.25
C SER A 313 21.36 1.72 -3.15
N SER A 314 22.16 2.64 -3.68
CA SER A 314 21.85 4.08 -3.69
C SER A 314 20.89 4.45 -4.82
N ASN A 315 20.84 3.64 -5.87
CA ASN A 315 20.02 3.81 -7.05
C ASN A 315 18.97 2.70 -7.18
N ASP A 316 18.27 2.43 -6.08
CA ASP A 316 17.18 1.47 -6.07
C ASP A 316 15.88 2.06 -6.63
N GLY A 317 15.28 1.36 -7.58
CA GLY A 317 14.12 1.75 -8.38
C GLY A 317 12.76 1.52 -7.71
N TRP A 318 12.73 1.03 -6.48
CA TRP A 318 11.53 0.67 -5.71
C TRP A 318 10.39 1.71 -5.73
N TRP A 319 10.74 3.00 -5.74
CA TRP A 319 9.79 4.11 -5.70
C TRP A 319 8.88 4.17 -6.94
N ARG A 320 9.26 3.50 -8.03
CA ARG A 320 8.48 3.42 -9.27
C ARG A 320 7.20 2.63 -9.12
N ASN A 321 7.17 1.66 -8.22
CA ASN A 321 6.08 0.70 -8.07
C ASN A 321 5.70 0.36 -6.63
N ASN A 322 6.18 1.13 -5.65
CA ASN A 322 5.69 1.01 -4.28
C ASN A 322 4.22 1.42 -4.21
N VAL A 323 3.34 0.44 -4.01
CA VAL A 323 1.90 0.69 -3.87
C VAL A 323 1.44 0.25 -2.50
N LYS A 324 0.72 1.14 -1.82
CA LYS A 324 0.13 0.91 -0.51
C LYS A 324 -1.37 0.64 -0.63
N ARG A 325 -1.87 -0.39 0.07
CA ARG A 325 -3.29 -0.72 0.15
C ARG A 325 -3.79 -0.66 1.58
N LYS A 326 -4.75 0.24 1.81
CA LYS A 326 -5.44 0.37 3.09
C LYS A 326 -6.55 -0.67 3.23
N ALA A 327 -6.61 -1.34 4.37
CA ALA A 327 -7.73 -2.18 4.76
C ALA A 327 -8.98 -1.33 5.04
N LEU A 328 -10.14 -1.74 4.51
CA LEU A 328 -11.39 -1.02 4.69
C LEU A 328 -12.04 -1.40 6.03
N HIS A 329 -12.23 -0.42 6.91
CA HIS A 329 -12.89 -0.59 8.23
C HIS A 329 -12.30 -1.70 9.11
N THR A 330 -11.03 -2.08 8.89
CA THR A 330 -10.33 -3.14 9.62
C THR A 330 -8.82 -2.92 9.57
N THR A 331 -8.05 -3.83 10.15
CA THR A 331 -6.59 -3.96 9.96
C THR A 331 -6.27 -5.33 9.34
N TYR A 332 -5.07 -5.50 8.81
CA TYR A 332 -4.58 -6.81 8.36
C TYR A 332 -4.13 -7.71 9.53
N ALA A 333 -4.13 -7.16 10.75
CA ALA A 333 -3.88 -7.88 11.99
C ALA A 333 -5.15 -8.41 12.67
N SER A 334 -6.35 -8.06 12.20
CA SER A 334 -7.61 -8.53 12.81
C SER A 334 -7.93 -9.99 12.49
N GLY A 335 -7.45 -10.50 11.34
CA GLY A 335 -7.72 -11.85 10.87
C GLY A 335 -6.76 -12.31 9.78
N TYR A 336 -6.97 -13.52 9.28
CA TYR A 336 -6.18 -14.08 8.20
C TYR A 336 -6.53 -13.41 6.88
N ASN A 337 -5.49 -13.08 6.11
CA ASN A 337 -5.58 -12.57 4.75
C ASN A 337 -4.68 -13.41 3.84
N THR A 338 -5.06 -13.54 2.57
CA THR A 338 -4.20 -14.16 1.56
C THR A 338 -3.37 -13.08 0.90
N PHE A 339 -2.06 -13.12 1.08
CA PHE A 339 -1.11 -12.24 0.37
C PHE A 339 -0.53 -13.04 -0.78
N GLY A 340 -0.72 -12.55 -2.00
CA GLY A 340 -0.32 -13.29 -3.19
C GLY A 340 0.40 -12.45 -4.22
N VAL A 341 1.23 -13.11 -5.00
CA VAL A 341 1.87 -12.58 -6.21
C VAL A 341 1.66 -13.55 -7.35
N GLU A 342 1.46 -13.02 -8.54
CA GLU A 342 1.49 -13.77 -9.78
C GLU A 342 2.35 -13.01 -10.79
N TRP A 343 3.28 -13.71 -11.42
CA TRP A 343 4.12 -13.11 -12.45
C TRP A 343 4.44 -14.08 -13.59
N SER A 344 4.65 -13.50 -14.76
CA SER A 344 4.95 -14.17 -16.03
C SER A 344 6.02 -13.39 -16.79
N GLU A 345 6.36 -13.81 -18.00
CA GLU A 345 7.24 -13.05 -18.90
C GLU A 345 6.70 -11.66 -19.30
N LYS A 346 5.43 -11.35 -18.98
CA LYS A 346 4.78 -10.13 -19.46
C LYS A 346 4.38 -9.17 -18.36
N TYR A 347 4.22 -9.66 -17.14
CA TYR A 347 3.70 -8.86 -16.04
C TYR A 347 4.02 -9.48 -14.69
N ILE A 348 3.91 -8.66 -13.66
CA ILE A 348 3.85 -9.07 -12.26
C ILE A 348 2.78 -8.27 -11.54
N PHE A 349 1.98 -8.93 -10.72
CA PHE A 349 1.06 -8.24 -9.82
C PHE A 349 0.94 -8.94 -8.47
N THR A 350 0.70 -8.15 -7.44
CA THR A 350 0.38 -8.62 -6.10
C THR A 350 -1.07 -8.34 -5.77
N TYR A 351 -1.62 -9.08 -4.82
CA TYR A 351 -3.02 -8.95 -4.41
C TYR A 351 -3.23 -9.40 -2.96
N ILE A 352 -4.34 -8.94 -2.39
CA ILE A 352 -4.78 -9.31 -1.05
C ILE A 352 -6.17 -9.95 -1.13
N ASN A 353 -6.33 -11.14 -0.55
CA ASN A 353 -7.53 -11.98 -0.48
C ASN A 353 -8.05 -12.52 -1.82
N SER A 354 -8.05 -11.72 -2.88
CA SER A 354 -8.51 -12.12 -4.21
C SER A 354 -7.64 -11.47 -5.28
N ARG A 355 -7.39 -12.17 -6.39
CA ARG A 355 -6.66 -11.64 -7.56
C ARG A 355 -7.30 -10.38 -8.16
N LEU A 356 -8.59 -10.11 -7.85
CA LEU A 356 -9.28 -8.88 -8.24
C LEU A 356 -8.92 -7.67 -7.36
N LEU A 357 -8.42 -7.90 -6.15
CA LEU A 357 -7.98 -6.87 -5.21
C LEU A 357 -6.46 -6.68 -5.32
N GLN A 358 -6.03 -6.27 -6.50
CA GLN A 358 -4.63 -6.01 -6.81
C GLN A 358 -4.09 -4.87 -5.94
N VAL A 359 -2.81 -4.98 -5.57
CA VAL A 359 -2.06 -3.94 -4.84
C VAL A 359 -1.10 -3.27 -5.82
N MET A 360 -0.08 -3.99 -6.27
CA MET A 360 0.88 -3.53 -7.28
C MET A 360 0.62 -4.29 -8.59
N TYR A 361 0.77 -3.60 -9.72
CA TYR A 361 0.79 -4.20 -11.05
C TYR A 361 1.89 -3.53 -11.87
N THR A 362 2.80 -4.31 -12.44
CA THR A 362 3.87 -3.84 -13.31
C THR A 362 3.89 -4.68 -14.58
N HIS A 363 3.87 -4.02 -15.74
CA HIS A 363 4.03 -4.65 -17.04
C HIS A 363 5.51 -4.74 -17.41
N PHE A 364 5.88 -5.77 -18.18
CA PHE A 364 7.23 -5.96 -18.71
C PHE A 364 7.30 -5.52 -20.19
N ASP A 365 6.68 -4.38 -20.50
CA ASP A 365 6.61 -3.81 -21.85
C ASP A 365 7.93 -3.15 -22.28
N GLU A 366 8.74 -2.70 -21.31
CA GLU A 366 10.07 -2.11 -21.51
C GLU A 366 11.09 -2.65 -20.51
N PRO A 367 12.41 -2.58 -20.79
CA PRO A 367 13.44 -3.01 -19.85
C PRO A 367 13.43 -2.22 -18.53
N PHE A 368 13.69 -2.90 -17.41
CA PHE A 368 13.73 -2.27 -16.08
C PHE A 368 14.76 -1.14 -15.95
N TRP A 369 15.82 -1.15 -16.75
CA TRP A 369 16.76 -0.03 -16.83
C TRP A 369 16.09 1.27 -17.30
N THR A 370 15.25 1.17 -18.33
CA THR A 370 14.47 2.29 -18.86
C THR A 370 13.37 2.68 -17.87
N TYR A 371 12.65 1.69 -17.34
CA TYR A 371 11.60 1.90 -16.35
C TYR A 371 12.10 2.65 -15.09
N GLY A 372 13.30 2.30 -14.60
CA GLY A 372 13.92 2.91 -13.43
C GLY A 372 14.32 4.38 -13.62
N LYS A 373 14.59 4.82 -14.86
CA LYS A 373 15.20 6.11 -15.23
C LYS A 373 16.32 6.53 -14.27
N PHE A 374 17.30 5.65 -14.09
CA PHE A 374 18.47 5.91 -13.26
C PHE A 374 19.30 7.07 -13.83
N PRO A 375 20.01 7.84 -12.98
CA PRO A 375 20.89 8.90 -13.45
C PRO A 375 22.04 8.35 -14.31
N LEU A 376 22.68 9.22 -15.08
CA LEU A 376 23.83 8.79 -15.91
C LEU A 376 25.06 8.42 -15.07
N ALA A 377 25.20 9.01 -13.89
CA ALA A 377 26.33 8.81 -12.99
C ALA A 377 25.86 8.88 -11.52
N ASP A 378 26.65 8.27 -10.65
CA ASP A 378 26.49 8.36 -9.19
C ASP A 378 26.91 9.74 -8.65
N SER A 379 26.79 9.92 -7.33
CA SER A 379 27.16 11.17 -6.64
C SER A 379 28.63 11.56 -6.79
N ASN A 380 29.51 10.61 -7.13
CA ASN A 380 30.94 10.81 -7.32
C ASN A 380 31.32 10.99 -8.79
N GLY A 381 30.34 11.02 -9.71
CA GLY A 381 30.55 11.18 -11.14
C GLY A 381 30.91 9.88 -11.87
N THR A 382 30.85 8.73 -11.21
CA THR A 382 31.08 7.43 -11.85
C THR A 382 29.86 7.05 -12.68
N ARG A 383 30.08 6.73 -13.95
CA ARG A 383 28.99 6.33 -14.86
C ARG A 383 28.31 5.05 -14.37
N LEU A 384 26.99 5.10 -14.21
CA LEU A 384 26.21 3.92 -13.88
C LEU A 384 26.14 2.99 -15.10
N GLN A 385 26.35 1.70 -14.85
CA GLN A 385 26.29 0.65 -15.87
C GLN A 385 24.99 -0.13 -15.72
N ASN A 386 24.34 -0.43 -16.84
CA ASN A 386 23.15 -1.26 -16.86
C ASN A 386 23.53 -2.73 -16.57
N PRO A 387 23.15 -3.29 -15.41
CA PRO A 387 23.52 -4.66 -15.04
C PRO A 387 22.83 -5.72 -15.92
N TRP A 388 21.76 -5.35 -16.64
CA TRP A 388 20.95 -6.27 -17.45
C TRP A 388 21.21 -6.14 -18.96
N GLN A 389 22.21 -5.35 -19.37
CA GLN A 389 22.47 -5.05 -20.78
C GLN A 389 22.67 -6.30 -21.65
N SER A 390 23.18 -7.39 -21.08
CA SER A 390 23.47 -8.65 -21.79
C SER A 390 22.25 -9.55 -22.02
N THR A 391 21.10 -9.27 -21.38
CA THR A 391 19.97 -10.21 -21.31
C THR A 391 19.00 -10.10 -22.49
N ASN A 392 19.00 -8.97 -23.20
CA ASN A 392 17.96 -8.60 -24.18
C ASN A 392 16.52 -8.90 -23.67
N SER A 393 16.30 -8.73 -22.36
CA SER A 393 15.11 -9.14 -21.62
C SER A 393 14.44 -7.92 -21.02
N ASN A 394 13.11 -7.82 -21.18
CA ASN A 394 12.31 -6.81 -20.47
C ASN A 394 11.96 -7.26 -19.04
N THR A 395 12.17 -8.54 -18.73
CA THR A 395 11.79 -9.14 -17.45
C THR A 395 12.91 -9.11 -16.41
N ALA A 396 14.17 -8.97 -16.85
CA ALA A 396 15.30 -8.87 -15.92
C ALA A 396 15.10 -7.67 -14.97
N PRO A 397 15.29 -7.84 -13.64
CA PRO A 397 15.88 -9.01 -12.98
C PRO A 397 14.91 -10.12 -12.54
N PHE A 398 13.61 -10.02 -12.80
CA PHE A 398 12.56 -10.93 -12.31
C PHE A 398 12.36 -12.18 -13.18
N ASP A 399 13.37 -12.51 -14.00
CA ASP A 399 13.41 -13.67 -14.91
C ASP A 399 14.26 -14.83 -14.38
N GLN A 400 14.60 -14.80 -13.10
CA GLN A 400 15.32 -15.85 -12.38
C GLN A 400 14.39 -16.62 -11.43
N ASP A 401 14.93 -17.65 -10.81
CA ASP A 401 14.27 -18.36 -9.70
C ASP A 401 14.27 -17.48 -8.45
N PHE A 402 13.10 -17.33 -7.83
CA PHE A 402 12.94 -16.63 -6.55
C PHE A 402 12.45 -17.60 -5.47
N TYR A 403 12.98 -17.45 -4.26
CA TYR A 403 12.54 -18.17 -3.06
C TYR A 403 11.80 -17.23 -2.11
N LEU A 404 10.87 -17.77 -1.35
CA LEU A 404 10.05 -17.05 -0.38
C LEU A 404 10.80 -16.81 0.93
N VAL A 405 10.63 -15.62 1.50
CA VAL A 405 11.06 -15.19 2.83
C VAL A 405 9.84 -14.68 3.62
N ILE A 406 9.78 -15.05 4.90
CA ILE A 406 8.76 -14.56 5.84
C ILE A 406 9.47 -14.17 7.14
N ASN A 407 9.23 -12.95 7.63
CA ASN A 407 9.82 -12.49 8.88
C ASN A 407 8.95 -11.47 9.62
N VAL A 408 9.33 -11.21 10.86
CA VAL A 408 8.88 -10.05 11.64
C VAL A 408 10.11 -9.31 12.12
N ALA A 409 10.51 -8.26 11.41
CA ALA A 409 11.55 -7.35 11.88
C ALA A 409 11.01 -6.45 13.00
N VAL A 410 11.91 -5.86 13.79
CA VAL A 410 11.57 -4.95 14.88
C VAL A 410 12.48 -3.74 14.87
N GLY A 411 11.89 -2.54 14.80
CA GLY A 411 12.65 -1.30 14.67
C GLY A 411 13.54 -1.29 13.42
N SER A 412 14.15 -0.14 13.14
CA SER A 412 15.13 0.00 12.05
C SER A 412 15.78 1.38 12.11
N GLN A 413 16.86 1.58 11.37
CA GLN A 413 17.53 2.88 11.22
C GLN A 413 17.49 3.40 9.76
N ASN A 414 16.58 2.86 8.95
CA ASN A 414 16.51 3.12 7.51
C ASN A 414 15.35 4.06 7.10
N GLY A 415 14.71 4.75 8.05
CA GLY A 415 13.55 5.61 7.77
C GLY A 415 12.21 4.88 7.66
N TRP A 416 12.17 3.54 7.77
CA TRP A 416 10.90 2.81 7.74
C TRP A 416 9.94 3.28 8.83
N PHE A 417 10.46 3.51 10.05
CA PHE A 417 9.75 4.23 11.09
C PHE A 417 10.21 5.68 11.11
N GLN A 418 9.30 6.62 10.85
CA GLN A 418 9.64 8.03 10.70
C GLN A 418 10.13 8.68 12.01
N ASP A 419 11.29 9.35 11.96
CA ASP A 419 11.83 10.16 13.05
C ASP A 419 10.85 11.27 13.49
N GLY A 420 10.80 11.53 14.80
CA GLY A 420 9.94 12.57 15.38
C GLY A 420 8.44 12.28 15.31
N SER A 421 8.02 11.08 14.90
CA SER A 421 6.62 10.73 14.70
C SER A 421 6.11 9.75 15.77
N HIS A 422 4.92 10.02 16.32
CA HIS A 422 4.16 9.10 17.20
C HIS A 422 4.96 8.52 18.37
N GLY A 423 5.84 9.33 18.98
CA GLY A 423 6.61 8.90 20.13
C GLY A 423 7.67 7.82 19.82
N LYS A 424 8.14 7.71 18.57
CA LYS A 424 9.29 6.88 18.22
C LYS A 424 10.45 7.18 19.19
N PRO A 425 10.95 6.19 19.95
CA PRO A 425 11.90 6.45 21.03
C PRO A 425 13.36 6.59 20.57
N TRP A 426 13.68 6.32 19.30
CA TRP A 426 15.02 6.43 18.75
C TRP A 426 15.07 7.35 17.53
N LEU A 427 16.26 7.84 17.20
CA LEU A 427 16.56 8.53 15.95
C LEU A 427 17.42 7.63 15.06
N ASP A 428 17.16 7.64 13.75
CA ASP A 428 17.84 6.74 12.81
C ASP A 428 19.36 6.99 12.76
N GLY A 429 19.78 8.25 12.87
CA GLY A 429 21.19 8.63 12.90
C GLY A 429 21.91 8.41 14.24
N SER A 430 21.23 7.93 15.29
CA SER A 430 21.82 7.73 16.62
C SER A 430 22.62 6.43 16.68
N SER A 431 23.88 6.50 17.15
CA SER A 431 24.67 5.30 17.47
C SER A 431 24.11 4.51 18.65
N THR A 432 23.22 5.11 19.44
CA THR A 432 22.58 4.51 20.61
C THR A 432 21.12 4.12 20.37
N ALA A 433 20.66 4.11 19.12
CA ALA A 433 19.27 3.85 18.76
C ALA A 433 18.68 2.56 19.37
N LYS A 434 19.43 1.45 19.37
CA LYS A 434 19.03 0.20 20.03
C LYS A 434 18.83 0.37 21.54
N LYS A 435 19.68 1.16 22.20
CA LYS A 435 19.61 1.45 23.65
C LYS A 435 18.41 2.33 23.96
N ASP A 436 18.14 3.35 23.15
CA ASP A 436 16.98 4.22 23.32
C ASP A 436 15.67 3.43 23.13
N PHE A 437 15.65 2.54 22.12
CA PHE A 437 14.56 1.59 21.91
C PHE A 437 14.34 0.69 23.14
N TRP A 438 15.41 0.10 23.69
CA TRP A 438 15.34 -0.74 24.89
C TRP A 438 14.87 0.02 26.14
N ALA A 439 15.35 1.26 26.33
CA ALA A 439 14.96 2.11 27.45
C ALA A 439 13.46 2.42 27.44
N ALA A 440 12.86 2.50 26.25
CA ALA A 440 11.42 2.75 26.07
C ALA A 440 10.54 1.49 26.07
N LYS A 441 11.07 0.30 26.40
CA LYS A 441 10.32 -0.97 26.32
C LYS A 441 8.99 -0.98 27.08
N ASP A 442 8.91 -0.27 28.19
CA ASP A 442 7.70 -0.20 29.01
C ASP A 442 6.58 0.60 28.32
N GLN A 443 6.90 1.35 27.25
CA GLN A 443 5.93 2.06 26.41
C GLN A 443 5.42 1.17 25.27
N TRP A 444 6.31 0.49 24.55
CA TRP A 444 5.93 -0.25 23.33
C TRP A 444 5.66 -1.74 23.55
N TYR A 445 6.34 -2.42 24.46
CA TYR A 445 6.19 -3.86 24.65
C TYR A 445 4.78 -4.29 25.09
N PRO A 446 4.05 -3.54 25.94
CA PRO A 446 2.66 -3.84 26.26
C PRO A 446 1.75 -3.92 25.03
N THR A 447 2.06 -3.17 23.97
CA THR A 447 1.26 -3.19 22.72
C THR A 447 1.35 -4.52 21.97
N TRP A 448 2.35 -5.36 22.26
CA TRP A 448 2.55 -6.65 21.61
C TRP A 448 1.75 -7.79 22.27
N GLN A 449 1.26 -7.60 23.49
CA GLN A 449 0.70 -8.71 24.30
C GLN A 449 -0.49 -9.41 23.64
N ASN A 450 -1.34 -8.67 22.92
CA ASN A 450 -2.59 -9.18 22.34
C ASN A 450 -2.52 -9.44 20.83
N GLY A 451 -1.32 -9.38 20.22
CA GLY A 451 -1.22 -9.49 18.77
C GLY A 451 0.17 -9.37 18.16
N GLY A 452 1.25 -9.31 18.94
CA GLY A 452 2.60 -9.04 18.44
C GLY A 452 3.25 -10.17 17.65
N GLN A 453 2.53 -11.26 17.37
CA GLN A 453 3.04 -12.41 16.62
C GLN A 453 2.40 -12.49 15.24
N MET A 454 3.19 -12.81 14.22
CA MET A 454 2.69 -13.16 12.90
C MET A 454 2.28 -14.63 12.91
N GLN A 455 1.12 -14.92 12.32
CA GLN A 455 0.59 -16.28 12.22
C GLN A 455 0.38 -16.63 10.75
N VAL A 456 1.00 -17.71 10.28
CA VAL A 456 0.90 -18.19 8.91
C VAL A 456 0.20 -19.53 8.92
N LYS A 457 -0.94 -19.59 8.22
CA LYS A 457 -1.79 -20.76 8.13
C LYS A 457 -1.38 -21.69 6.98
N SER A 458 -0.94 -21.12 5.86
CA SER A 458 -0.50 -21.93 4.73
C SER A 458 0.34 -21.13 3.75
N VAL A 459 1.21 -21.84 3.03
CA VAL A 459 1.98 -21.33 1.89
C VAL A 459 1.74 -22.24 0.70
N LYS A 460 1.44 -21.64 -0.45
CA LYS A 460 1.34 -22.36 -1.72
C LYS A 460 2.17 -21.67 -2.79
N MET A 461 2.93 -22.45 -3.54
CA MET A 461 3.75 -22.00 -4.67
C MET A 461 3.43 -22.85 -5.89
N TRP A 462 3.17 -22.19 -7.01
CA TRP A 462 2.87 -22.82 -8.28
C TRP A 462 3.79 -22.28 -9.37
N GLN A 463 4.44 -23.20 -10.07
CA GLN A 463 5.33 -22.93 -11.19
C GLN A 463 4.54 -22.83 -12.48
N GLN A 464 4.73 -21.76 -13.26
CA GLN A 464 4.14 -21.67 -14.60
C GLN A 464 4.69 -22.79 -15.51
N SER A 465 3.82 -23.40 -16.32
CA SER A 465 4.19 -24.41 -17.32
C SER A 465 5.20 -23.85 -18.34
N GLY A 466 6.20 -24.67 -18.70
CA GLY A 466 7.34 -24.27 -19.55
C GLY A 466 8.62 -23.89 -18.79
N TYR A 467 8.57 -23.82 -17.45
CA TYR A 467 9.72 -23.46 -16.61
C TYR A 467 9.98 -24.53 -15.55
N ASN A 468 11.26 -24.69 -15.17
CA ASN A 468 11.70 -25.63 -14.13
C ASN A 468 11.13 -27.05 -14.29
N GLY A 469 10.96 -27.51 -15.54
CA GLY A 469 10.43 -28.85 -15.86
C GLY A 469 8.91 -29.01 -15.72
N CYS A 470 8.15 -27.95 -15.41
CA CYS A 470 6.69 -28.02 -15.34
C CYS A 470 6.04 -28.18 -16.73
N THR A 471 5.17 -29.19 -16.88
CA THR A 471 4.52 -29.59 -18.16
C THR A 471 2.98 -29.69 -18.09
N ALA A 472 2.35 -28.96 -17.17
CA ALA A 472 0.89 -28.98 -16.92
C ALA A 472 0.00 -28.68 -18.16
#